data_AF-A0A7K2U1Z6-F1
#
_entry.id   AF-A0A7K2U1Z6-F1
#
_cell.length_a   1.000
_cell.length_b   1.000
_cell.length_c   1.000
_cell.angle_alpha   90.00
_cell.angle_beta   90.00
_cell.angle_gamma   90.00
#
_symmetry.space_group_name_H-M   'P 1'
#
loop_
_entity.id
_entity.type
_entity.pdbx_description
1 polymer ?
#
loop_
_entity_poly.entity_id
_entity_poly.type
_entity_poly.pdbx_seq_one_letter_code
_entity_poly.pdbx_strand_id
1 'polypeptide(L)'
;MTVYIDPPTWPGHGRMWSHLVSDVSFEELHAFAARIGCPPRAFERDHYDVPEAHYADAVRAGAKEVGSKEIVRRITAAGLRRPKGRPAPSLPASTAPSASV
;
A
#
# COMPACT_ATOMS: atom_id res chain seq x y z
N MET A 1 -10.26 10.47 0.23
CA MET A 1 -10.03 9.03 0.03
C MET A 1 -9.39 8.88 -1.33
N THR A 2 -8.10 8.59 -1.34
CA THR A 2 -7.25 8.71 -2.53
C THR A 2 -6.29 7.54 -2.56
N VAL A 3 -6.39 6.75 -3.63
CA VAL A 3 -5.39 5.75 -3.96
C VAL A 3 -4.37 6.40 -4.87
N TYR A 4 -3.09 6.14 -4.63
CA TYR A 4 -1.97 6.68 -5.42
C TYR A 4 -1.25 5.57 -6.14
N ILE A 5 -0.76 5.86 -7.34
CA ILE A 5 0.07 4.95 -8.15
C ILE A 5 1.29 5.70 -8.66
N ASP A 6 2.45 5.05 -8.73
CA ASP A 6 3.63 5.61 -9.39
C ASP A 6 3.79 5.11 -10.82
N PRO A 7 4.47 5.86 -11.71
CA PRO A 7 4.74 5.38 -13.05
C PRO A 7 5.54 4.06 -13.02
N PRO A 8 5.30 3.14 -13.97
CA PRO A 8 5.90 1.82 -13.97
C PRO A 8 7.39 1.91 -14.33
N THR A 9 8.21 2.16 -13.33
CA THR A 9 9.66 2.42 -13.47
C THR A 9 10.52 1.38 -12.78
N TRP A 10 9.90 0.43 -12.09
CA TRP A 10 10.59 -0.62 -11.34
C TRP A 10 10.72 -1.89 -12.19
N PRO A 11 11.93 -2.31 -12.57
CA PRO A 11 12.11 -3.52 -13.38
C PRO A 11 11.99 -4.78 -12.52
N GLY A 12 11.28 -5.80 -13.02
CA GLY A 12 11.18 -7.10 -12.36
C GLY A 12 10.48 -8.15 -13.23
N HIS A 13 10.94 -9.40 -13.19
CA HIS A 13 10.31 -10.51 -13.94
C HIS A 13 10.05 -10.21 -15.45
N GLY A 14 10.95 -9.45 -16.10
CA GLY A 14 10.84 -9.12 -17.53
C GLY A 14 9.81 -8.05 -17.90
N ARG A 15 9.33 -7.26 -16.93
CA ARG A 15 8.39 -6.14 -17.14
C ARG A 15 8.64 -5.01 -16.15
N MET A 16 7.98 -3.87 -16.37
CA MET A 16 7.98 -2.77 -15.41
C MET A 16 6.80 -2.87 -14.44
N TRP A 17 6.99 -2.31 -13.25
CA TRP A 17 6.04 -2.34 -12.15
C TRP A 17 5.84 -0.95 -11.54
N SER A 18 4.61 -0.75 -11.10
CA SER A 18 4.13 0.36 -10.29
C SER A 18 3.76 -0.14 -8.89
N HIS A 19 3.73 0.77 -7.93
CA HIS A 19 3.26 0.58 -6.58
C HIS A 19 1.96 1.35 -6.39
N LEU A 20 0.95 0.65 -5.90
CA LEU A 20 -0.36 1.21 -5.59
C LEU A 20 -0.54 1.28 -4.07
N VAL A 21 -0.93 2.44 -3.53
CA VAL A 21 -1.08 2.67 -2.09
C VAL A 21 -2.32 3.47 -1.74
N SER A 22 -2.74 3.38 -0.47
CA SER A 22 -3.67 4.32 0.18
C SER A 22 -2.93 5.07 1.29
N ASP A 23 -3.27 6.34 1.50
CA ASP A 23 -2.84 7.12 2.68
C ASP A 23 -3.91 7.14 3.80
N VAL A 24 -4.96 6.33 3.68
CA VAL A 24 -6.07 6.23 4.65
C VAL A 24 -6.10 4.87 5.32
N SER A 25 -6.18 3.77 4.56
CA SER A 25 -6.29 2.43 5.12
C SER A 25 -5.94 1.32 4.11
N PHE A 26 -5.59 0.14 4.61
CA PHE A 26 -5.45 -1.04 3.76
C PHE A 26 -6.78 -1.56 3.24
N GLU A 27 -7.89 -1.37 3.97
CA GLU A 27 -9.22 -1.74 3.50
C GLU A 27 -9.58 -1.03 2.18
N GLU A 28 -9.38 0.29 2.13
CA GLU A 28 -9.56 1.08 0.90
C GLU A 28 -8.65 0.57 -0.23
N LEU A 29 -7.39 0.29 0.09
CA LEU A 29 -6.42 -0.21 -0.88
C LEU A 29 -6.83 -1.58 -1.44
N HIS A 30 -7.27 -2.51 -0.59
CA HIS A 30 -7.74 -3.83 -1.01
C HIS A 30 -9.01 -3.72 -1.87
N ALA A 31 -9.96 -2.87 -1.47
CA ALA A 31 -11.18 -2.62 -2.24
C ALA A 31 -10.85 -2.03 -3.62
N PHE A 32 -9.93 -1.07 -3.70
CA PHE A 32 -9.49 -0.51 -4.97
C PHE A 32 -8.82 -1.57 -5.86
N ALA A 33 -7.87 -2.32 -5.30
CA ALA A 33 -7.14 -3.37 -6.00
C ALA A 33 -8.09 -4.43 -6.58
N ALA A 34 -9.09 -4.85 -5.81
CA ALA A 34 -10.10 -5.81 -6.28
C ALA A 34 -10.92 -5.26 -7.47
N ARG A 35 -11.30 -3.98 -7.46
CA ARG A 35 -12.06 -3.35 -8.57
C ARG A 35 -11.28 -3.31 -9.89
N ILE A 36 -9.96 -3.20 -9.83
CA ILE A 36 -9.09 -3.22 -11.01
C ILE A 36 -8.57 -4.63 -11.37
N GLY A 37 -9.06 -5.67 -10.68
CA GLY A 37 -8.66 -7.06 -10.93
C GLY A 37 -7.25 -7.42 -10.42
N CYS A 38 -6.65 -6.60 -9.56
CA CYS A 38 -5.34 -6.88 -8.98
C CYS A 38 -5.49 -7.99 -7.92
N PRO A 39 -4.75 -9.12 -8.05
CA PRO A 39 -4.96 -10.28 -7.19
C PRO A 39 -4.45 -10.01 -5.76
N PRO A 40 -5.09 -10.55 -4.70
CA PRO A 40 -4.67 -10.33 -3.31
C PRO A 40 -3.20 -10.66 -3.01
N ARG A 41 -2.63 -11.65 -3.72
CA ARG A 41 -1.21 -12.05 -3.58
C ARG A 41 -0.20 -11.01 -4.06
N ALA A 42 -0.64 -9.97 -4.77
CA ALA A 42 0.21 -8.86 -5.20
C ALA A 42 0.37 -7.80 -4.09
N PHE A 43 -0.28 -7.99 -2.93
CA PHE A 43 -0.10 -7.11 -1.78
C PHE A 43 1.19 -7.43 -1.02
N GLU A 44 2.10 -6.48 -1.00
CA GLU A 44 3.41 -6.55 -0.35
C GLU A 44 3.43 -5.69 0.92
N ARG A 45 2.65 -6.12 1.92
CA ARG A 45 2.57 -5.59 3.31
C ARG A 45 1.97 -4.19 3.46
N ASP A 46 2.18 -3.28 2.53
CA ASP A 46 1.64 -1.92 2.56
C ASP A 46 1.32 -1.30 1.20
N HIS A 47 1.55 -2.02 0.12
CA HIS A 47 1.27 -1.61 -1.26
C HIS A 47 0.89 -2.82 -2.10
N TYR A 48 0.32 -2.58 -3.28
CA TYR A 48 0.20 -3.59 -4.33
C TYR A 48 1.25 -3.34 -5.41
N ASP A 49 1.88 -4.42 -5.87
CA ASP A 49 2.69 -4.41 -7.10
C ASP A 49 1.77 -4.56 -8.32
N VAL A 50 1.77 -3.53 -9.16
CA VAL A 50 0.93 -3.44 -10.36
C VAL A 50 1.82 -3.51 -11.60
N PRO A 51 1.64 -4.50 -12.50
CA PRO A 51 2.43 -4.56 -13.73
C PRO A 51 2.06 -3.41 -14.66
N GLU A 52 3.01 -2.95 -15.49
CA GLU A 52 2.84 -1.81 -16.40
C GLU A 52 1.57 -1.86 -17.26
N ALA A 53 1.14 -3.07 -17.66
CA ALA A 53 -0.07 -3.27 -18.45
C ALA A 53 -1.36 -2.83 -17.74
N HIS A 54 -1.39 -2.83 -16.40
CA HIS A 54 -2.54 -2.42 -15.58
C HIS A 54 -2.42 -0.99 -15.04
N TYR A 55 -1.31 -0.30 -15.33
CA TYR A 55 -1.09 1.07 -14.89
C TYR A 55 -2.22 2.01 -15.34
N ALA A 56 -2.54 1.98 -16.63
CA ALA A 56 -3.59 2.81 -17.21
C ALA A 56 -4.98 2.46 -16.66
N ASP A 57 -5.22 1.19 -16.31
CA ASP A 57 -6.46 0.76 -15.66
C ASP A 57 -6.62 1.39 -14.28
N ALA A 58 -5.55 1.40 -13.48
CA ALA A 58 -5.55 2.02 -12.17
C ALA A 58 -5.81 3.52 -12.25
N VAL A 59 -5.14 4.23 -13.17
CA VAL A 59 -5.35 5.68 -13.37
C VAL A 59 -6.80 5.96 -13.80
N ARG A 60 -7.34 5.18 -14.75
CA ARG A 60 -8.73 5.32 -15.20
C ARG A 60 -9.75 5.02 -14.09
N ALA A 61 -9.42 4.11 -13.19
CA ALA A 61 -10.22 3.79 -12.01
C ALA A 61 -10.13 4.87 -10.90
N GLY A 62 -9.36 5.93 -11.11
CA GLY A 62 -9.25 7.09 -10.22
C GLY A 62 -8.03 7.06 -9.30
N ALA A 63 -7.04 6.19 -9.53
CA ALA A 63 -5.76 6.29 -8.83
C ALA A 63 -5.02 7.57 -9.27
N LYS A 64 -4.52 8.32 -8.31
CA LYS A 64 -3.76 9.54 -8.58
C LYS A 64 -2.30 9.19 -8.84
N GLU A 65 -1.83 9.51 -10.05
CA GLU A 65 -0.42 9.38 -10.41
C GLU A 65 0.45 10.33 -9.57
N VAL A 66 1.46 9.79 -8.88
CA VAL A 66 2.50 10.53 -8.15
C VAL A 66 3.82 9.75 -8.18
N GLY A 67 4.97 10.41 -7.99
CA GLY A 67 6.25 9.68 -7.98
C GLY A 67 6.43 8.73 -6.77
N SER A 68 7.27 7.70 -6.92
CA SER A 68 7.53 6.70 -5.86
C SER A 68 7.95 7.32 -4.51
N LYS A 69 8.74 8.40 -4.53
CA LYS A 69 9.13 9.13 -3.31
C LYS A 69 7.93 9.74 -2.58
N GLU A 70 6.94 10.22 -3.34
CA GLU A 70 5.72 10.79 -2.79
C GLU A 70 4.82 9.71 -2.18
N ILE A 71 4.71 8.55 -2.84
CA ILE A 71 4.02 7.37 -2.27
C ILE A 71 4.61 7.02 -0.90
N VAL A 72 5.94 6.87 -0.81
CA VAL A 72 6.61 6.53 0.45
C VAL A 72 6.36 7.60 1.52
N ARG A 73 6.44 8.89 1.15
CA ARG A 73 6.16 10.00 2.08
C ARG A 73 4.75 9.91 2.65
N ARG A 74 3.74 9.69 1.80
CA ARG A 74 2.32 9.61 2.20
C ARG A 74 2.03 8.45 3.13
N ILE A 75 2.42 7.23 2.78
CA ILE A 75 2.16 6.05 3.63
C ILE A 75 2.97 6.09 4.94
N THR A 76 4.11 6.77 4.94
CA THR A 76 4.87 7.01 6.17
C THR A 76 4.13 7.99 7.08
N ALA A 77 3.67 9.13 6.53
CA ALA A 77 2.89 10.11 7.27
C ALA A 77 1.55 9.53 7.80
N ALA A 78 0.95 8.61 7.05
CA ALA A 78 -0.27 7.90 7.44
C ALA A 78 -0.03 6.77 8.47
N GLY A 79 1.22 6.46 8.83
CA GLY A 79 1.52 5.33 9.73
C GLY A 79 1.29 3.94 9.10
N LEU A 80 1.10 3.87 7.79
CA LEU A 80 0.81 2.65 7.03
C LEU A 80 2.07 1.97 6.48
N ARG A 81 3.25 2.61 6.48
CA ARG A 81 4.49 1.96 6.01
C ARG A 81 4.84 0.73 6.86
N ARG A 82 5.11 -0.40 6.19
CA ARG A 82 5.54 -1.70 6.72
C ARG A 82 6.74 -2.22 5.91
N PRO A 83 7.95 -1.67 6.08
CA PRO A 83 9.11 -2.05 5.27
C PRO A 83 9.63 -3.44 5.64
N LYS A 84 10.11 -4.20 4.65
CA LYS A 84 10.72 -5.53 4.86
C LYS A 84 11.90 -5.45 5.84
N GLY A 85 11.97 -6.40 6.78
CA GLY A 85 13.04 -6.48 7.77
C GLY A 85 12.89 -5.58 9.01
N ARG A 86 11.85 -4.73 9.09
CA ARG A 86 11.54 -3.99 10.32
C ARG A 86 10.41 -4.69 11.09
N PRO A 87 10.59 -5.03 12.38
CA PRO A 87 9.50 -5.48 13.23
C PRO A 87 8.39 -4.42 13.28
N ALA A 88 7.12 -4.84 13.35
CA ALA A 88 6.04 -3.90 13.66
C ALA A 88 6.37 -3.21 15.00
N PRO A 89 6.08 -1.90 15.14
CA PRO A 89 6.23 -1.25 16.44
C PRO A 89 5.41 -2.04 17.46
N SER A 90 6.09 -2.52 18.51
CA SER A 90 5.43 -3.16 19.64
C SER A 90 4.44 -2.17 20.24
N LEU A 91 3.15 -2.50 20.17
CA LEU A 91 2.16 -1.76 20.95
C LEU A 91 2.56 -1.87 22.42
N PRO A 92 2.55 -0.77 23.19
CA PRO A 92 2.79 -0.87 24.63
C PRO A 92 1.76 -1.82 25.22
N ALA A 93 2.23 -2.78 26.02
CA ALA A 93 1.36 -3.70 26.71
C ALA A 93 0.29 -2.90 27.46
N SER A 94 -0.98 -3.12 27.12
CA SER A 94 -2.10 -2.58 27.87
C SER A 94 -2.02 -3.18 29.28
N THR A 95 -1.52 -2.42 30.24
CA THR A 95 -1.59 -2.75 31.66
C THR A 95 -3.06 -2.76 32.04
N ALA A 96 -3.66 -3.95 32.03
CA ALA A 96 -4.95 -4.16 32.66
C ALA A 96 -4.79 -3.93 34.17
N PRO A 97 -5.70 -3.18 34.83
CA PRO A 97 -5.64 -3.02 36.28
C PRO A 97 -5.98 -4.35 36.95
N SER A 98 -5.11 -4.79 37.85
CA SER A 98 -5.32 -5.94 38.71
C SER A 98 -6.47 -5.64 39.67
N ALA A 99 -7.62 -6.28 39.48
CA ALA A 99 -8.69 -6.29 40.46
C ALA A 99 -8.38 -7.37 41.51
N SER A 100 -7.97 -6.94 42.70
CA SER A 100 -7.93 -7.78 43.89
C SER A 100 -9.34 -7.91 44.47
N VAL A 101 -9.76 -9.15 44.74
CA VAL A 101 -10.82 -9.50 45.69
C VAL A 101 -10.21 -10.29 46.83
#